data_AF-A0A6B3G294-F1
#
_entry.id   AF-A0A6B3G294-F1
#
_cell.length_a   1.000
_cell.length_b   1.000
_cell.length_c   1.000
_cell.angle_alpha   90.00
_cell.angle_beta   90.00
_cell.angle_gamma   90.00
#
_symmetry.space_group_name_H-M   'P 1'
#
loop_
_entity.id
_entity.type
_entity.pdbx_description
1 polymer ?
#
loop_
_entity_poly.entity_id
_entity_poly.type
_entity_poly.pdbx_seq_one_letter_code
_entity_poly.pdbx_strand_id
1 'polypeptide(L)' 'MPFCIALAVRDMGMTPDEAIWSATAGGAAALRRTDIGRITPGARADLVLLDAPSHVHLAYRPGVPLVSAVWRSGERVV' A
#
# COMPACT_ATOMS: atom_id res chain seq x y z
N MET A 1 7.37 -1.52 -4.99
CA MET A 1 6.80 -0.59 -4.00
C MET A 1 7.41 -0.69 -2.60
N PRO A 2 7.59 -1.85 -1.95
CA PRO A 2 8.11 -1.91 -0.57
C PRO A 2 9.42 -1.14 -0.35
N PHE A 3 10.34 -1.19 -1.33
CA PHE A 3 11.55 -0.38 -1.34
C PHE A 3 11.30 1.14 -1.19
N CYS A 4 10.35 1.71 -1.95
CA CYS A 4 10.02 3.13 -1.87
C CYS A 4 9.44 3.50 -0.49
N ILE A 5 8.61 2.62 0.09
CA ILE A 5 8.06 2.80 1.44
C ILE A 5 9.19 2.80 2.47
N ALA A 6 10.15 1.87 2.36
CA ALA A 6 11.31 1.82 3.25
C ALA A 6 12.16 3.08 3.19
N LEU A 7 12.42 3.63 2.00
CA LEU A 7 13.14 4.90 1.84
C LEU A 7 12.36 6.08 2.42
N ALA A 8 11.05 6.17 2.18
CA ALA A 8 10.21 7.23 2.72
C ALA A 8 10.27 7.26 4.26
N VAL A 9 10.26 6.09 4.90
CA VAL A 9 10.36 5.99 6.36
C VAL A 9 11.78 6.27 6.84
N ARG A 10 12.78 5.57 6.29
CA ARG A 10 14.16 5.60 6.81
C ARG A 10 14.89 6.89 6.48
N ASP A 11 14.78 7.37 5.24
CA ASP A 11 15.64 8.42 4.70
C ASP A 11 14.89 9.76 4.57
N MET A 12 13.55 9.73 4.48
CA MET A 12 12.72 10.94 4.38
C MET A 12 11.97 11.28 5.68
N GLY A 13 12.10 10.46 6.72
CA GLY A 13 11.55 10.73 8.05
C GLY A 13 10.03 10.61 8.17
N MET A 14 9.35 9.98 7.20
CA MET A 14 7.92 9.68 7.33
C MET A 14 7.69 8.59 8.37
N THR A 15 6.55 8.65 9.05
CA THR A 15 6.01 7.49 9.77
C THR A 15 5.58 6.40 8.78
N PRO A 16 5.53 5.13 9.19
CA PRO A 16 4.97 4.07 8.35
C PRO A 16 3.55 4.36 7.86
N ASP A 17 2.73 5.01 8.68
CA ASP A 17 1.35 5.38 8.34
C ASP A 17 1.32 6.44 7.24
N GLU A 18 2.14 7.49 7.34
CA GLU A 18 2.29 8.51 6.28
C GLU A 18 2.79 7.91 4.98
N ALA A 19 3.76 6.99 5.03
CA ALA A 19 4.30 6.34 3.85
C ALA A 19 3.24 5.47 3.15
N ILE A 20 2.44 4.70 3.91
CA ILE A 20 1.34 3.90 3.35
C ILE A 20 0.23 4.79 2.81
N TRP A 21 -0.15 5.84 3.53
CA TRP A 21 -1.15 6.80 3.04
C TRP A 21 -0.70 7.42 1.71
N SER A 22 0.57 7.86 1.63
CA SER A 22 1.15 8.45 0.43
C SER A 22 1.15 7.46 -0.75
N ALA A 23 1.42 6.17 -0.48
CA ALA A 23 1.39 5.11 -1.48
C ALA A 23 -0.02 4.62 -1.86
N THR A 24 -1.08 5.11 -1.20
CA THR A 24 -2.48 4.68 -1.43
C THR A 24 -3.41 5.86 -1.69
N ALA A 25 -4.05 6.40 -0.65
CA ALA A 25 -5.00 7.51 -0.75
C ALA A 25 -4.33 8.81 -1.26
N GLY A 26 -3.09 9.07 -0.85
CA GLY A 26 -2.29 10.19 -1.35
C GLY A 26 -1.99 10.07 -2.84
N GLY A 27 -1.61 8.88 -3.31
CA GLY A 27 -1.42 8.61 -4.74
C GLY A 27 -2.70 8.77 -5.55
N ALA A 28 -3.83 8.30 -5.03
CA ALA A 28 -5.14 8.50 -5.64
C ALA A 28 -5.50 10.00 -5.74
N ALA A 29 -5.26 10.75 -4.66
CA ALA A 29 -5.48 12.20 -4.61
C ALA A 29 -4.60 12.95 -5.64
N ALA A 30 -3.32 12.59 -5.76
CA ALA A 30 -2.41 13.16 -6.75
C ALA A 30 -2.90 12.95 -8.20
N LEU A 31 -3.59 11.83 -8.46
CA LEU A 31 -4.20 11.51 -9.75
C LEU A 31 -5.61 12.10 -9.92
N ARG A 32 -6.12 12.85 -8.93
CA ARG A 32 -7.51 13.36 -8.88
C ARG A 32 -8.54 12.22 -9.01
N ARG A 33 -8.23 11.07 -8.42
CA ARG A 33 -9.10 9.88 -8.41
C ARG A 33 -9.72 9.70 -7.04
N THR A 34 -11.03 9.50 -7.03
CA THR A 34 -11.83 9.33 -5.81
C THR A 34 -12.42 7.93 -5.69
N ASP A 35 -12.08 7.01 -6.58
CA ASP A 35 -12.60 5.64 -6.62
C ASP A 35 -11.55 4.58 -6.23
N ILE A 36 -10.30 4.97 -5.96
CA ILE A 36 -9.19 4.07 -5.59
C ILE A 36 -8.43 4.58 -4.34
N GLY A 37 -7.50 3.77 -3.84
CA GLY A 37 -6.58 4.15 -2.76
C GLY A 37 -7.16 4.06 -1.34
N ARG A 38 -8.37 3.53 -1.18
CA ARG A 38 -9.02 3.28 0.11
C ARG A 38 -9.85 2.01 0.10
N ILE A 39 -10.04 1.42 1.27
CA ILE A 39 -10.87 0.22 1.46
C ILE A 39 -12.21 0.67 2.06
N THR A 40 -13.15 1.04 1.20
CA THR A 40 -14.50 1.46 1.58
C THR A 40 -15.51 0.94 0.54
N PRO A 41 -16.78 0.69 0.91
CA PRO A 41 -17.83 0.43 -0.07
C PRO A 41 -17.87 1.49 -1.17
N GLY A 42 -18.06 1.05 -2.43
CA GLY A 42 -18.08 1.93 -3.61
C GLY A 42 -16.70 2.30 -4.19
N ALA A 43 -15.59 2.00 -3.51
CA ALA A 43 -14.26 2.08 -4.11
C ALA A 43 -13.97 0.81 -4.94
N ARG A 44 -13.08 0.93 -5.93
CA ARG A 44 -12.58 -0.20 -6.71
C ARG A 44 -11.84 -1.17 -5.79
N ALA A 45 -12.11 -2.46 -5.96
CA ALA A 45 -11.49 -3.54 -5.19
C ALA A 45 -10.05 -3.85 -5.68
N ASP A 46 -9.17 -2.86 -5.52
CA ASP A 46 -7.73 -3.01 -5.69
C ASP A 46 -7.10 -3.21 -4.30
N LEU A 47 -6.72 -4.45 -3.96
CA LEU A 47 -6.31 -4.85 -2.61
C LEU A 47 -5.02 -5.65 -2.64
N VAL A 48 -4.22 -5.51 -1.59
CA VAL A 48 -3.03 -6.34 -1.33
C VAL A 48 -3.19 -6.94 0.06
N LEU A 49 -3.16 -8.27 0.15
CA LEU A 49 -3.09 -8.98 1.43
C LEU A 49 -1.63 -9.23 1.79
N LEU A 50 -1.26 -8.84 3.01
CA LEU A 50 0.08 -9.05 3.54
C LEU A 50 0.07 -10.28 4.45
N ASP A 51 1.05 -11.16 4.27
CA ASP A 51 1.44 -12.17 5.26
C ASP A 51 2.37 -11.52 6.29
N ALA A 52 1.80 -10.60 7.06
CA ALA A 52 2.49 -9.89 8.13
C ALA A 52 1.48 -9.41 9.19
N PRO A 53 1.88 -9.32 10.47
CA PRO A 53 1.00 -8.84 11.53
C PRO A 53 0.57 -7.36 11.39
N SER A 54 1.29 -6.57 10.60
CA SER A 54 1.04 -5.14 10.44
C SER A 54 1.68 -4.60 9.16
N HIS A 55 1.10 -3.55 8.58
CA HIS A 55 1.62 -2.85 7.41
C HIS A 55 3.02 -2.28 7.61
N VAL A 56 3.45 -2.03 8.85
CA VAL A 56 4.80 -1.52 9.15
C VAL A 56 5.90 -2.42 8.57
N HIS A 57 5.63 -3.73 8.41
CA HIS A 57 6.58 -4.68 7.85
C HIS A 57 6.94 -4.36 6.39
N LEU A 58 6.12 -3.62 5.65
CA LEU A 58 6.47 -3.14 4.31
C LEU A 58 7.70 -2.21 4.32
N ALA A 59 7.84 -1.39 5.37
CA ALA A 59 9.00 -0.51 5.54
C ALA A 59 10.24 -1.25 6.04
N TYR A 60 10.07 -2.20 6.96
CA TYR A 60 11.18 -2.86 7.65
C TYR A 60 11.68 -4.16 6.99
N ARG A 61 10.91 -4.73 6.04
CA ARG A 61 11.29 -5.94 5.29
C ARG A 61 11.09 -5.78 3.77
N PRO A 62 11.64 -4.73 3.13
CA PRO A 62 11.33 -4.39 1.74
C PRO A 62 11.77 -5.43 0.68
N GLY A 63 12.62 -6.40 1.05
CA GLY A 63 13.07 -7.50 0.18
C GLY A 63 12.42 -8.86 0.47
N VAL A 64 11.52 -8.93 1.46
CA VAL A 64 10.85 -10.19 1.84
C VAL A 64 9.54 -10.29 1.06
N PRO A 65 9.17 -11.48 0.53
CA PRO A 65 7.90 -11.68 -0.17
C PRO A 65 6.74 -11.70 0.82
N LEU A 66 6.32 -10.51 1.28
CA LEU A 66 5.22 -10.34 2.25
C LEU A 66 3.82 -10.35 1.62
N VAL A 67 3.69 -10.30 0.30
CA VAL A 67 2.38 -10.25 -0.36
C VAL A 67 1.88 -11.67 -0.59
N SER A 68 0.76 -12.03 0.03
CA SER A 68 0.15 -13.36 -0.11
C SER A 68 -0.93 -13.43 -1.18
N ALA A 69 -1.60 -12.32 -1.45
CA ALA A 69 -2.59 -12.22 -2.52
C ALA A 69 -2.77 -10.77 -3.00
N VAL A 70 -3.18 -10.62 -4.26
CA VAL A 70 -3.50 -9.33 -4.87
C VAL A 70 -4.83 -9.42 -5.60
N TRP A 71 -5.69 -8.42 -5.37
CA TRP A 71 -6.91 -8.21 -6.15
C TRP A 71 -6.77 -6.94 -6.97
N ARG A 72 -7.22 -7.01 -8.22
CA ARG A 72 -7.30 -5.87 -9.14
C ARG A 72 -8.68 -5.85 -9.76
N SER A 73 -9.42 -4.74 -9.62
CA SER A 73 -10.84 -4.67 -10.01
C SER A 73 -11.71 -5.80 -9.40
N GLY A 74 -11.36 -6.34 -8.23
CA GLY A 74 -12.08 -7.45 -7.61
C GLY A 74 -11.69 -8.85 -8.13
N GLU A 75 -10.82 -8.95 -9.13
CA GLU A 75 -10.27 -10.21 -9.59
C GLU A 75 -8.95 -10.52 -8.88
N ARG A 76 -8.79 -11.74 -8.39
CA ARG A 76 -7.54 -12.19 -7.78
C ARG A 76 -6.51 -12.48 -8.88
N VAL A 77 -5.34 -11.83 -8.81
CA VAL A 77 -4.27 -11.93 -9.81
C VAL A 77 -2.96 -12.51 -9.27
N VAL A 78 -2.85 -12.62 -7.93
CA VAL A 78 -1.78 -13.32 -7.18
C VAL A 78 -2.43 -14.06 -6.02
#